data_AF-M7ZGJ6-F1
#
_entry.id   AF-M7ZGJ6-F1
#
_cell.length_a   1.000
_cell.length_b   1.000
_cell.length_c   1.000
_cell.angle_alpha   90.00
_cell.angle_beta   90.00
_cell.angle_gamma   90.00
#
_symmetry.space_group_name_H-M   'P 1'
#
loop_
_entity.id
_entity.type
_entity.pdbx_description
1 polymer ?
#
loop_
_entity_poly.entity_id
_entity_poly.type
_entity_poly.pdbx_seq_one_letter_code
_entity_poly.pdbx_strand_id
1 'polypeptide(L)'
;MGRDGEDRPDHGVLGPDLQRGVAPQGLREQALLHRHPLLPDQLRPRQVQARPRRPPLEGRRARRQVLPVEENPRPARHRRRHWKVLPRLQGRAKDVANHLWDNYLGGKSHSRPFGDAVLDGIDFDIELGSKAYYDDLARDLKAYSNRKGEKKVLITAAPQCPFPDKRLGEALRTGLFDRVHVQFYNNPVCSYRAGNVAAFKAAWEDWTKGLPKSSVCLGLPAEREASNKGSGYVDPDTLVSKVLPIVHRSKNYGGIVLWSRYFDMKSGYSRHVKSAV
;
A
#
# COMPACT_ATOMS: atom_id res chain seq x y z
N MET A 1 -38.60 -42.81 55.18
CA MET A 1 -37.81 -44.03 54.91
C MET A 1 -36.92 -43.66 53.73
N GLY A 2 -35.64 -43.33 53.86
CA GLY A 2 -34.51 -43.99 54.54
C GLY A 2 -33.48 -44.22 53.42
N ARG A 3 -32.51 -43.33 53.22
CA ARG A 3 -31.16 -43.26 53.84
C ARG A 3 -30.14 -44.20 53.18
N ASP A 4 -29.00 -43.59 52.83
CA ASP A 4 -27.62 -44.08 52.86
C ASP A 4 -27.24 -45.22 51.87
N GLY A 5 -26.02 -45.37 51.36
CA GLY A 5 -24.76 -44.69 51.58
C GLY A 5 -23.68 -45.28 50.64
N GLU A 6 -22.67 -44.44 50.43
CA GLU A 6 -21.30 -44.60 49.93
C GLU A 6 -20.61 -45.97 50.05
N ASP A 7 -19.80 -46.35 49.05
CA ASP A 7 -18.47 -46.94 49.28
C ASP A 7 -17.57 -46.92 48.03
N ARG A 8 -16.36 -46.35 48.18
CA ARG A 8 -15.16 -46.58 47.34
C ARG A 8 -14.18 -47.44 48.15
N PRO A 9 -13.24 -48.13 47.49
CA PRO A 9 -11.83 -47.70 47.61
C PRO A 9 -11.12 -47.76 46.23
N ASP A 10 -10.35 -46.76 45.82
CA ASP A 10 -8.95 -46.45 46.19
C ASP A 10 -7.92 -47.39 45.52
N HIS A 11 -7.12 -46.82 44.61
CA HIS A 11 -5.65 -46.82 44.62
C HIS A 11 -5.06 -46.51 43.24
N GLY A 12 -4.21 -45.48 43.18
CA GLY A 12 -3.38 -45.18 42.02
C GLY A 12 -2.86 -43.75 41.92
N VAL A 13 -2.40 -43.16 43.04
CA VAL A 13 -1.56 -41.94 43.04
C VAL A 13 -0.10 -42.38 42.99
N LEU A 14 0.73 -41.71 42.18
CA LEU A 14 2.06 -41.16 42.46
C LEU A 14 2.92 -41.09 41.16
N GLY A 15 3.36 -39.87 40.81
CA GLY A 15 4.46 -39.62 39.86
C GLY A 15 5.82 -39.92 40.50
N PRO A 16 6.91 -39.16 40.25
CA PRO A 16 7.16 -38.12 39.23
C PRO A 16 8.56 -38.25 38.58
N ASP A 17 8.97 -37.20 37.84
CA ASP A 17 10.36 -36.68 37.74
C ASP A 17 11.43 -37.55 37.03
N LEU A 18 12.12 -37.08 35.97
CA LEU A 18 13.18 -36.06 35.86
C LEU A 18 14.15 -36.72 34.83
N GLN A 19 14.88 -36.13 33.88
CA GLN A 19 15.76 -34.95 33.86
C GLN A 19 16.19 -34.76 32.38
N ARG A 20 16.18 -33.52 31.87
CA ARG A 20 17.36 -32.64 31.63
C ARG A 20 18.40 -33.13 30.61
N GLY A 21 18.65 -32.25 29.64
CA GLY A 21 19.84 -32.19 28.78
C GLY A 21 19.79 -30.89 27.96
N VAL A 22 20.07 -29.73 28.56
CA VAL A 22 21.37 -29.02 28.55
C VAL A 22 21.69 -28.37 27.19
N ALA A 23 21.62 -27.04 27.19
CA ALA A 23 22.20 -26.15 26.19
C ALA A 23 23.72 -26.03 26.37
N PRO A 24 24.49 -25.67 25.32
CA PRO A 24 25.79 -25.05 25.50
C PRO A 24 25.68 -23.52 25.30
N GLN A 25 26.18 -22.80 26.30
CA GLN A 25 26.61 -21.41 26.19
C GLN A 25 27.99 -21.36 25.52
N GLY A 26 28.26 -20.30 24.76
CA GLY A 26 29.62 -19.82 24.51
C GLY A 26 29.86 -19.29 23.10
N LEU A 27 29.62 -18.00 22.87
CA LEU A 27 30.70 -17.04 22.61
C LEU A 27 30.18 -15.61 22.68
N ARG A 28 30.79 -14.87 23.61
CA ARG A 28 30.73 -13.43 23.72
C ARG A 28 31.55 -12.83 22.58
N GLU A 29 30.99 -11.85 21.88
CA GLU A 29 31.80 -10.69 21.48
C GLU A 29 31.04 -9.42 21.83
N GLN A 30 31.74 -8.57 22.56
CA GLN A 30 31.35 -7.25 22.99
C GLN A 30 31.59 -6.28 21.83
N ALA A 31 30.58 -5.51 21.44
CA ALA A 31 30.80 -4.22 20.81
C ALA A 31 30.18 -3.15 21.71
N LEU A 32 30.98 -2.74 22.71
CA LEU A 32 30.84 -1.45 23.37
C LEU A 32 31.23 -0.38 22.34
N LEU A 33 30.26 0.43 21.90
CA LEU A 33 30.58 1.80 21.50
C LEU A 33 29.73 2.74 22.34
N HIS A 34 30.45 3.47 23.19
CA HIS A 34 29.94 4.48 24.09
C HIS A 34 29.18 5.57 23.35
N ARG A 35 28.13 6.03 24.03
CA ARG A 35 27.39 7.26 23.80
C ARG A 35 28.33 8.48 23.77
N HIS A 36 28.06 9.42 22.87
CA HIS A 36 27.91 10.82 23.27
C HIS A 36 26.91 11.54 22.35
N PRO A 37 25.97 12.33 22.91
CA PRO A 37 24.98 13.09 22.14
C PRO A 37 25.54 14.45 21.73
N LEU A 38 25.30 14.87 20.48
CA LEU A 38 25.47 16.26 20.06
C LEU A 38 24.09 16.91 19.93
N LEU A 39 23.84 17.88 20.81
CA LEU A 39 22.75 18.86 20.70
C LEU A 39 23.08 19.88 19.61
N PRO A 40 22.06 20.58 19.06
CA PRO A 40 22.16 21.38 17.86
C PRO A 40 22.56 22.82 18.20
N ASP A 41 23.47 23.42 17.42
CA ASP A 41 23.73 24.86 17.51
C ASP A 41 23.85 25.52 16.13
N GLN A 42 22.99 26.53 15.95
CA GLN A 42 23.20 27.76 15.18
C GLN A 42 23.63 27.65 13.70
N LEU A 43 22.66 27.56 12.79
CA LEU A 43 22.79 28.16 11.47
C LEU A 43 21.81 29.33 11.32
N ARG A 44 22.27 30.53 11.70
CA ARG A 44 21.64 31.80 11.31
C ARG A 44 21.93 32.07 9.83
N PRO A 45 20.96 32.55 9.05
CA PRO A 45 21.17 32.91 7.65
C PRO A 45 22.01 34.19 7.55
N ARG A 46 23.15 34.12 6.84
CA ARG A 46 23.89 35.31 6.41
C ARG A 46 23.09 36.04 5.33
N GLN A 47 22.64 37.24 5.67
CA GLN A 47 22.17 38.25 4.72
C GLN A 47 23.29 38.57 3.72
N VAL A 48 22.99 38.45 2.43
CA VAL A 48 23.81 39.05 1.37
C VAL A 48 23.30 40.48 1.19
N GLN A 49 24.12 41.44 1.61
CA GLN A 49 23.88 42.86 1.41
C GLN A 49 24.04 43.25 -0.06
N ALA A 50 23.08 44.04 -0.56
CA ALA A 50 23.11 44.68 -1.85
C ALA A 50 24.22 45.75 -1.94
N ARG A 51 24.94 45.78 -3.06
CA ARG A 51 25.91 46.84 -3.39
C ARG A 51 25.22 48.09 -3.98
N PRO A 52 25.78 49.29 -3.75
CA PRO A 52 25.11 50.56 -4.04
C PRO A 52 25.13 50.98 -5.52
N ARG A 53 24.14 51.83 -5.83
CA ARG A 53 23.80 52.43 -7.14
C ARG A 53 24.90 53.37 -7.67
N ARG A 54 25.10 53.39 -8.99
CA ARG A 54 25.82 54.45 -9.72
C ARG A 54 24.86 55.57 -10.18
N PRO A 55 25.32 56.84 -10.27
CA PRO A 55 24.50 58.00 -10.64
C PRO A 55 24.31 58.15 -12.17
N PRO A 56 23.40 59.05 -12.62
CA PRO A 56 22.88 59.06 -13.99
C PRO A 56 23.75 59.89 -14.95
N LEU A 57 23.69 59.54 -16.23
CA LEU A 57 24.16 60.40 -17.34
C LEU A 57 22.97 60.75 -18.23
N GLU A 58 22.80 62.06 -18.41
CA GLU A 58 21.82 62.69 -19.27
C GLU A 58 22.15 62.56 -20.76
N GLY A 59 21.09 62.57 -21.57
CA GLY A 59 21.03 63.38 -22.78
C GLY A 59 21.67 62.81 -24.04
N ARG A 60 20.82 62.30 -24.94
CA ARG A 60 20.86 62.64 -26.38
C ARG A 60 19.55 62.24 -27.07
N ARG A 61 18.88 63.27 -27.62
CA ARG A 61 17.75 63.16 -28.54
C ARG A 61 18.18 62.41 -29.81
N ALA A 62 17.36 61.48 -30.27
CA ALA A 62 17.41 60.99 -31.65
C ALA A 62 16.01 60.98 -32.26
N ARG A 63 15.96 61.41 -33.52
CA ARG A 63 14.81 61.84 -34.29
C ARG A 63 13.93 60.66 -34.74
N ARG A 64 12.63 60.93 -34.90
CA ARG A 64 11.68 60.08 -35.62
C ARG A 64 12.14 59.89 -37.07
N GLN A 65 12.24 58.64 -37.50
CA GLN A 65 12.07 58.24 -38.91
C GLN A 65 11.00 57.16 -38.96
N VAL A 66 10.02 57.40 -39.82
CA VAL A 66 8.91 56.50 -40.16
C VAL A 66 9.39 55.63 -41.33
N LEU A 67 9.20 54.32 -41.23
CA LEU A 67 9.38 53.35 -42.32
C LEU A 67 8.15 52.42 -42.39
N PRO A 68 7.85 51.85 -43.57
CA PRO A 68 6.48 51.60 -44.02
C PRO A 68 5.88 50.27 -43.54
N VAL A 69 4.55 50.23 -43.63
CA VAL A 69 3.66 49.10 -43.35
C VAL A 69 3.89 47.98 -44.37
N GLU A 70 4.26 46.79 -43.89
CA GLU A 70 4.34 45.58 -44.70
C GLU A 70 3.05 44.74 -44.53
N GLU A 71 2.55 44.23 -45.65
CA GLU A 71 1.24 43.59 -45.79
C GLU A 71 1.11 42.24 -45.06
N ASN A 72 -0.12 41.98 -44.65
CA ASN A 72 -0.59 40.85 -43.86
C ASN A 72 -0.68 39.53 -44.68
N PRO A 73 -0.02 38.42 -44.31
CA PRO A 73 -0.31 37.12 -44.90
C PRO A 73 -1.54 36.48 -44.22
N ARG A 74 -2.45 35.97 -45.05
CA ARG A 74 -3.72 35.32 -44.68
C ARG A 74 -3.52 34.18 -43.65
N PRO A 75 -4.44 33.95 -42.70
CA PRO A 75 -4.29 32.90 -41.70
C PRO A 75 -4.44 31.52 -42.33
N ALA A 76 -3.40 30.69 -42.18
CA ALA A 76 -3.47 29.28 -42.50
C ALA A 76 -4.50 28.58 -41.60
N ARG A 77 -5.38 27.78 -42.22
CA ARG A 77 -6.41 26.98 -41.54
C ARG A 77 -5.77 26.09 -40.47
N HIS A 78 -6.05 26.38 -39.20
CA HIS A 78 -5.74 25.48 -38.09
C HIS A 78 -6.53 24.17 -38.23
N ARG A 79 -5.89 23.13 -38.76
CA ARG A 79 -6.34 21.76 -38.50
C ARG A 79 -6.16 21.50 -37.01
N ARG A 80 -7.27 21.33 -36.29
CA ARG A 80 -7.28 20.79 -34.92
C ARG A 80 -6.54 19.46 -34.96
N ARG A 81 -5.30 19.43 -34.48
CA ARG A 81 -4.61 18.17 -34.20
C ARG A 81 -5.30 17.58 -32.98
N HIS A 82 -6.23 16.66 -33.21
CA HIS A 82 -6.60 15.70 -32.18
C HIS A 82 -5.30 15.01 -31.74
N TRP A 83 -4.92 15.22 -30.49
CA TRP A 83 -3.87 14.43 -29.86
C TRP A 83 -4.43 13.01 -29.70
N LYS A 84 -4.20 12.15 -30.71
CA LYS A 84 -4.28 10.71 -30.47
C LYS A 84 -3.14 10.40 -29.50
N VAL A 85 -3.47 9.86 -28.32
CA VAL A 85 -2.50 9.28 -27.38
C VAL A 85 -1.51 8.43 -28.19
N LEU A 86 -0.22 8.71 -28.07
CA LEU A 86 0.82 8.06 -28.87
C LEU A 86 0.91 6.56 -28.53
N PRO A 87 0.93 5.64 -29.54
CA PRO A 87 0.98 4.18 -29.34
C PRO A 87 2.20 3.64 -28.56
N ARG A 88 3.24 4.45 -28.36
CA ARG A 88 4.52 4.00 -27.77
C ARG A 88 4.47 3.70 -26.28
N LEU A 89 3.50 4.23 -25.53
CA LEU A 89 3.40 4.03 -24.08
C LEU A 89 2.50 2.84 -23.69
N GLN A 90 1.48 2.51 -24.50
CA GLN A 90 0.71 1.26 -24.36
C GLN A 90 1.61 0.02 -24.50
N GLY A 91 2.66 0.11 -25.33
CA GLY A 91 3.69 -0.93 -25.43
C GLY A 91 4.33 -1.25 -24.08
N ARG A 92 4.56 -0.26 -23.20
CA ARG A 92 5.26 -0.48 -21.93
C ARG A 92 4.45 -1.29 -20.91
N ALA A 93 3.14 -1.05 -20.80
CA ALA A 93 2.28 -1.85 -19.92
C ALA A 93 2.21 -3.30 -20.42
N LYS A 94 2.09 -3.48 -21.74
CA LYS A 94 2.09 -4.80 -22.37
C LYS A 94 3.40 -5.55 -22.15
N ASP A 95 4.54 -4.86 -22.31
CA ASP A 95 5.86 -5.44 -22.10
C ASP A 95 6.04 -5.90 -20.64
N VAL A 96 5.58 -5.10 -19.67
CA VAL A 96 5.58 -5.50 -18.26
C VAL A 96 4.65 -6.70 -18.04
N ALA A 97 3.46 -6.72 -18.63
CA ALA A 97 2.54 -7.85 -18.52
C ALA A 97 3.14 -9.15 -19.07
N ASN A 98 3.78 -9.08 -20.26
CA ASN A 98 4.50 -10.21 -20.87
C ASN A 98 5.63 -10.70 -19.94
N HIS A 99 6.43 -9.76 -19.41
CA HIS A 99 7.51 -10.09 -18.49
C HIS A 99 7.00 -10.81 -17.24
N LEU A 100 5.94 -10.29 -16.62
CA LEU A 100 5.32 -10.90 -15.43
C LEU A 100 4.77 -12.29 -15.75
N TRP A 101 4.13 -12.44 -16.91
CA TRP A 101 3.61 -13.72 -17.37
C TRP A 101 4.72 -14.77 -17.49
N ASP A 102 5.80 -14.44 -18.20
CA ASP A 102 6.89 -15.37 -18.53
C ASP A 102 7.79 -15.72 -17.35
N ASN A 103 7.96 -14.79 -16.40
CA ASN A 103 8.91 -14.97 -15.30
C ASN A 103 8.28 -15.40 -13.98
N TYR A 104 6.97 -15.17 -13.78
CA TYR A 104 6.31 -15.41 -12.49
C TYR A 104 4.99 -16.18 -12.59
N LEU A 105 4.29 -16.11 -13.73
CA LEU A 105 3.02 -16.81 -13.95
C LEU A 105 3.22 -18.01 -14.89
N GLY A 106 2.22 -18.34 -15.72
CA GLY A 106 2.20 -19.56 -16.56
C GLY A 106 3.02 -19.49 -17.84
N GLY A 107 3.72 -18.39 -18.10
CA GLY A 107 4.62 -18.28 -19.24
C GLY A 107 5.96 -18.99 -19.00
N LYS A 108 6.90 -18.79 -19.93
CA LYS A 108 8.19 -19.48 -19.91
C LYS A 108 9.35 -18.51 -20.01
N SER A 109 10.34 -18.70 -19.16
CA SER A 109 11.60 -17.95 -19.14
C SER A 109 12.72 -18.86 -18.67
N HIS A 110 13.93 -18.69 -19.20
CA HIS A 110 15.11 -19.46 -18.78
C HIS A 110 15.68 -18.99 -17.42
N SER A 111 15.22 -17.83 -16.92
CA SER A 111 15.76 -17.20 -15.72
C SER A 111 14.64 -16.72 -14.81
N ARG A 112 13.75 -17.64 -14.41
CA ARG A 112 12.65 -17.33 -13.49
C ARG A 112 13.20 -17.02 -12.08
N PRO A 113 12.93 -15.82 -11.51
CA PRO A 113 13.55 -15.43 -10.23
C PRO A 113 13.16 -16.30 -9.04
N PHE A 114 11.97 -16.90 -9.06
CA PHE A 114 11.48 -17.80 -8.01
C PHE A 114 11.47 -19.27 -8.47
N GLY A 115 12.29 -19.61 -9.46
CA GLY A 115 12.32 -20.94 -10.06
C GLY A 115 11.02 -21.29 -10.79
N ASP A 116 10.67 -22.56 -10.80
CA ASP A 116 9.56 -23.11 -11.59
C ASP A 116 8.17 -22.89 -10.97
N ALA A 117 8.10 -22.25 -9.79
CA ALA A 117 6.84 -21.93 -9.15
C ALA A 117 6.00 -21.00 -10.03
N VAL A 118 4.71 -21.32 -10.17
CA VAL A 118 3.72 -20.49 -10.88
C VAL A 118 2.85 -19.78 -9.84
N LEU A 119 2.98 -18.46 -9.74
CA LEU A 119 2.20 -17.67 -8.78
C LEU A 119 0.71 -17.63 -9.16
N ASP A 120 -0.15 -17.45 -8.15
CA ASP A 120 -1.59 -17.33 -8.35
C ASP A 120 -1.99 -16.01 -9.03
N GLY A 121 -1.17 -14.96 -8.90
CA GLY A 121 -1.55 -13.62 -9.30
C GLY A 121 -0.50 -12.55 -9.03
N ILE A 122 -0.90 -11.31 -9.26
CA ILE A 122 -0.08 -10.10 -9.10
C ILE A 122 -0.83 -9.10 -8.21
N ASP A 123 -0.15 -8.57 -7.19
CA ASP A 123 -0.65 -7.51 -6.31
C ASP A 123 -0.10 -6.15 -6.72
N PHE A 124 -0.98 -5.15 -6.78
CA PHE A 124 -0.66 -3.78 -7.16
C PHE A 124 -0.55 -2.93 -5.89
N ASP A 125 0.65 -2.84 -5.34
CA ASP A 125 0.99 -1.93 -4.23
C ASP A 125 1.74 -0.70 -4.76
N ILE A 126 0.98 0.22 -5.36
CA ILE A 126 1.53 1.40 -6.04
C ILE A 126 1.26 2.66 -5.23
N GLU A 127 2.22 3.04 -4.38
CA GLU A 127 2.05 4.19 -3.49
C GLU A 127 2.59 5.50 -4.06
N LEU A 128 3.56 5.43 -4.97
CA LEU A 128 4.33 6.57 -5.49
C LEU A 128 4.53 6.49 -7.01
N GLY A 129 5.02 7.58 -7.61
CA GLY A 129 5.36 7.63 -9.03
C GLY A 129 4.19 8.01 -9.95
N SER A 130 4.12 7.39 -11.12
CA SER A 130 3.05 7.64 -12.11
C SER A 130 1.71 7.06 -11.63
N LYS A 131 0.60 7.55 -12.18
CA LYS A 131 -0.73 6.93 -12.04
C LYS A 131 -1.26 6.31 -13.34
N ALA A 132 -0.47 6.39 -14.41
CA ALA A 132 -0.89 6.00 -15.75
C ALA A 132 -0.66 4.50 -15.99
N TYR A 133 -1.54 3.89 -16.80
CA TYR A 133 -1.40 2.56 -17.42
C TYR A 133 -1.54 1.35 -16.49
N TYR A 134 -1.86 1.52 -15.21
CA TYR A 134 -2.16 0.38 -14.33
C TYR A 134 -3.48 -0.32 -14.71
N ASP A 135 -4.41 0.41 -15.32
CA ASP A 135 -5.64 -0.16 -15.88
C ASP A 135 -5.36 -1.00 -17.13
N ASP A 136 -4.47 -0.54 -18.01
CA ASP A 136 -3.98 -1.33 -19.15
C ASP A 136 -3.23 -2.58 -18.70
N LEU A 137 -2.32 -2.45 -17.73
CA LEU A 137 -1.60 -3.59 -17.15
C LEU A 137 -2.56 -4.62 -16.55
N ALA A 138 -3.60 -4.18 -15.82
CA ALA A 138 -4.61 -5.09 -15.27
C ALA A 138 -5.40 -5.83 -16.37
N ARG A 139 -5.79 -5.14 -17.46
CA ARG A 139 -6.45 -5.77 -18.61
C ARG A 139 -5.55 -6.81 -19.27
N ASP A 140 -4.28 -6.47 -19.49
CA ASP A 140 -3.32 -7.37 -20.13
C ASP A 140 -3.05 -8.62 -19.29
N LEU A 141 -2.87 -8.48 -17.98
CA LEU A 141 -2.71 -9.61 -17.06
C LEU A 141 -3.96 -10.50 -17.03
N LYS A 142 -5.16 -9.91 -16.98
CA LYS A 142 -6.41 -10.70 -17.03
C LYS A 142 -6.61 -11.43 -18.34
N ALA A 143 -6.14 -10.89 -19.47
CA ALA A 143 -6.27 -11.54 -20.76
C ALA A 143 -5.61 -12.93 -20.82
N TYR A 144 -4.57 -13.18 -20.01
CA TYR A 144 -3.96 -14.51 -19.89
C TYR A 144 -4.90 -15.57 -19.29
N SER A 145 -5.85 -15.16 -18.45
CA SER A 145 -6.83 -16.07 -17.84
C SER A 145 -7.80 -16.67 -18.85
N ASN A 146 -7.90 -16.09 -20.06
CA ASN A 146 -8.81 -16.56 -21.11
C ASN A 146 -8.16 -17.58 -22.05
N ARG A 147 -6.88 -17.90 -21.84
CA ARG A 147 -6.15 -18.86 -22.68
C ARG A 147 -6.51 -20.29 -22.26
N LYS A 148 -6.80 -21.14 -23.25
CA LYS A 148 -7.22 -22.53 -23.00
C LYS A 148 -6.11 -23.30 -22.27
N GLY A 149 -6.47 -23.89 -21.13
CA GLY A 149 -5.55 -24.67 -20.31
C GLY A 149 -4.74 -23.86 -19.30
N GLU A 150 -4.87 -22.53 -19.29
CA GLU A 150 -4.15 -21.67 -18.35
C GLU A 150 -4.93 -21.47 -17.05
N LYS A 151 -4.18 -21.31 -15.95
CA LYS A 151 -4.74 -20.96 -14.64
C LYS A 151 -5.24 -19.51 -14.65
N LYS A 152 -6.36 -19.25 -13.97
CA LYS A 152 -6.87 -17.89 -13.76
C LYS A 152 -5.82 -17.08 -12.98
N VAL A 153 -5.46 -15.91 -13.53
CA VAL A 153 -4.56 -14.95 -12.88
C VAL A 153 -5.36 -14.09 -11.91
N LEU A 154 -5.08 -14.18 -10.63
CA LEU A 154 -5.62 -13.27 -9.62
C LEU A 154 -4.97 -11.90 -9.77
N ILE A 155 -5.75 -10.83 -9.67
CA ILE A 155 -5.20 -9.47 -9.59
C ILE A 155 -5.75 -8.82 -8.34
N THR A 156 -4.84 -8.37 -7.48
CA THR A 156 -5.15 -7.68 -6.24
C THR A 156 -4.51 -6.30 -6.21
N ALA A 157 -4.95 -5.45 -5.30
CA ALA A 157 -4.43 -4.09 -5.15
C ALA A 157 -4.38 -3.69 -3.68
N ALA A 158 -3.38 -2.90 -3.30
CA ALA A 158 -3.22 -2.34 -1.97
C ALA A 158 -3.29 -0.79 -2.00
N PRO A 159 -4.43 -0.17 -2.38
CA PRO A 159 -4.56 1.27 -2.41
C PRO A 159 -4.53 1.88 -1.00
N GLN A 160 -4.20 3.17 -0.89
CA GLN A 160 -4.36 3.89 0.36
C GLN A 160 -5.85 4.13 0.69
N CYS A 161 -6.20 4.29 1.96
CA CYS A 161 -7.62 4.46 2.32
C CYS A 161 -8.34 5.72 1.80
N PRO A 162 -7.69 6.85 1.43
CA PRO A 162 -8.42 7.96 0.82
C PRO A 162 -9.06 7.55 -0.51
N PHE A 163 -10.39 7.66 -0.61
CA PHE A 163 -11.14 7.28 -1.80
C PHE A 163 -11.50 8.51 -2.66
N PRO A 164 -11.37 8.47 -3.99
CA PRO A 164 -10.71 7.41 -4.77
C PRO A 164 -9.18 7.46 -4.62
N ASP A 165 -8.53 6.30 -4.76
CA ASP A 165 -7.07 6.22 -4.68
C ASP A 165 -6.40 6.98 -5.84
N LYS A 166 -5.36 7.75 -5.52
CA LYS A 166 -4.68 8.65 -6.46
C LYS A 166 -3.93 7.93 -7.59
N ARG A 167 -3.52 6.68 -7.37
CA ARG A 167 -2.68 5.89 -8.29
C ARG A 167 -3.46 4.79 -8.96
N LEU A 168 -4.27 4.07 -8.19
CA LEU A 168 -4.97 2.86 -8.62
C LEU A 168 -6.45 3.11 -8.93
N GLY A 169 -7.00 4.31 -8.70
CA GLY A 169 -8.42 4.62 -8.93
C GLY A 169 -8.92 4.24 -10.34
N GLU A 170 -8.17 4.57 -11.39
CA GLU A 170 -8.54 4.20 -12.77
C GLU A 170 -8.45 2.69 -13.03
N ALA A 171 -7.44 2.02 -12.46
CA ALA A 171 -7.28 0.58 -12.58
C ALA A 171 -8.43 -0.16 -11.87
N LEU A 172 -8.76 0.25 -10.65
CA LEU A 172 -9.85 -0.32 -9.85
C LEU A 172 -11.21 -0.17 -10.54
N ARG A 173 -11.45 0.96 -11.22
CA ARG A 173 -12.69 1.23 -11.98
C ARG A 173 -12.93 0.24 -13.14
N THR A 174 -11.91 -0.49 -13.58
CA THR A 174 -12.09 -1.58 -14.57
C THR A 174 -12.94 -2.73 -14.04
N GLY A 175 -13.04 -2.91 -12.72
CA GLY A 175 -13.73 -4.04 -12.10
C GLY A 175 -13.03 -5.39 -12.27
N LEU A 176 -11.75 -5.38 -12.62
CA LEU A 176 -10.96 -6.60 -12.87
C LEU A 176 -10.26 -7.18 -11.62
N PHE A 177 -10.18 -6.40 -10.54
CA PHE A 177 -9.49 -6.79 -9.31
C PHE A 177 -10.34 -7.74 -8.48
N ASP A 178 -9.81 -8.93 -8.17
CA ASP A 178 -10.53 -9.95 -7.41
C ASP A 178 -10.61 -9.57 -5.92
N ARG A 179 -9.53 -9.00 -5.37
CA ARG A 179 -9.42 -8.61 -3.96
C ARG A 179 -8.68 -7.28 -3.81
N VAL A 180 -9.11 -6.44 -2.87
CA VAL A 180 -8.53 -5.11 -2.65
C VAL A 180 -8.20 -4.93 -1.17
N HIS A 181 -6.91 -4.81 -0.87
CA HIS A 181 -6.33 -4.70 0.45
C HIS A 181 -6.15 -3.22 0.83
N VAL A 182 -7.25 -2.53 1.15
CA VAL A 182 -7.21 -1.08 1.40
C VAL A 182 -6.39 -0.79 2.66
N GLN A 183 -5.36 0.05 2.53
CA GLN A 183 -4.45 0.39 3.63
C GLN A 183 -5.08 1.44 4.55
N PHE A 184 -5.69 1.02 5.66
CA PHE A 184 -6.32 1.90 6.66
C PHE A 184 -5.32 2.40 7.73
N TYR A 185 -4.12 2.78 7.29
CA TYR A 185 -3.06 3.33 8.12
C TYR A 185 -2.28 4.41 7.37
N ASN A 186 -1.41 5.14 8.09
CA ASN A 186 -0.65 6.30 7.58
C ASN A 186 -1.51 7.48 7.06
N ASN A 187 -2.83 7.37 7.07
CA ASN A 187 -3.78 8.35 6.56
C ASN A 187 -4.86 8.68 7.61
N PRO A 188 -4.63 9.67 8.51
CA PRO A 188 -5.53 9.97 9.63
C PRO A 188 -6.94 10.42 9.23
N VAL A 189 -7.16 10.72 7.95
CA VAL A 189 -8.46 11.11 7.38
C VAL A 189 -9.41 9.92 7.23
N CYS A 190 -8.89 8.69 7.19
CA CYS A 190 -9.67 7.48 6.96
C CYS A 190 -9.24 6.28 7.83
N SER A 191 -8.06 6.30 8.46
CA SER A 191 -7.67 5.26 9.40
C SER A 191 -8.55 5.26 10.66
N TYR A 192 -8.68 4.10 11.29
CA TYR A 192 -9.45 4.00 12.53
C TYR A 192 -8.80 4.84 13.65
N ARG A 193 -9.63 5.63 14.33
CA ARG A 193 -9.27 6.42 15.51
C ARG A 193 -10.46 6.44 16.45
N ALA A 194 -10.26 6.12 17.73
CA ALA A 194 -11.34 6.12 18.72
C ALA A 194 -12.08 7.47 18.79
N GLY A 195 -11.35 8.59 18.66
CA GLY A 195 -11.93 9.93 18.64
C GLY A 195 -12.63 10.33 17.32
N ASN A 196 -12.58 9.49 16.27
CA ASN A 196 -13.26 9.77 15.00
C ASN A 196 -13.59 8.47 14.23
N VAL A 197 -14.44 7.63 14.82
CA VAL A 197 -14.90 6.38 14.18
C VAL A 197 -15.72 6.65 12.92
N ALA A 198 -16.43 7.79 12.85
CA ALA A 198 -17.27 8.15 11.72
C ALA A 198 -16.49 8.29 10.41
N ALA A 199 -15.28 8.87 10.44
CA ALA A 199 -14.44 9.01 9.26
C ALA A 199 -13.97 7.66 8.71
N PHE A 200 -13.56 6.73 9.59
CA PHE A 200 -13.23 5.36 9.19
C PHE A 200 -14.43 4.64 8.56
N LYS A 201 -15.60 4.73 9.20
CA LYS A 201 -16.84 4.12 8.70
C LYS A 201 -17.21 4.66 7.31
N ALA A 202 -17.16 5.97 7.11
CA ALA A 202 -17.46 6.59 5.83
C ALA A 202 -16.49 6.09 4.73
N ALA A 203 -15.19 6.08 5.00
CA ALA A 203 -14.20 5.59 4.05
C ALA A 203 -14.39 4.09 3.72
N TRP A 204 -14.67 3.25 4.72
CA TRP A 204 -14.99 1.83 4.50
C TRP A 204 -16.24 1.64 3.61
N GLU A 205 -17.28 2.44 3.83
CA GLU A 205 -18.48 2.43 3.00
C GLU A 205 -18.21 2.87 1.57
N ASP A 206 -17.39 3.89 1.35
CA ASP A 206 -16.99 4.35 0.00
C ASP A 206 -16.27 3.23 -0.76
N TRP A 207 -15.32 2.56 -0.12
CA TRP A 207 -14.61 1.43 -0.73
C TRP A 207 -15.51 0.25 -1.06
N THR A 208 -16.37 -0.16 -0.12
CA THR A 208 -17.24 -1.33 -0.30
C THR A 208 -18.37 -1.09 -1.29
N LYS A 209 -18.93 0.12 -1.35
CA LYS A 209 -19.93 0.53 -2.37
C LYS A 209 -19.30 0.78 -3.73
N GLY A 210 -18.08 1.34 -3.76
CA GLY A 210 -17.36 1.64 -5.00
C GLY A 210 -16.86 0.40 -5.74
N LEU A 211 -16.64 -0.71 -5.03
CA LEU A 211 -16.11 -1.96 -5.59
C LEU A 211 -17.01 -3.18 -5.30
N PRO A 212 -18.27 -3.18 -5.78
CA PRO A 212 -19.25 -4.20 -5.40
C PRO A 212 -18.91 -5.61 -5.93
N LYS A 213 -17.97 -5.73 -6.88
CA LYS A 213 -17.54 -7.01 -7.49
C LYS A 213 -16.24 -7.55 -6.90
N SER A 214 -15.55 -6.77 -6.07
CA SER A 214 -14.27 -7.15 -5.47
C SER A 214 -14.47 -7.53 -4.01
N SER A 215 -13.66 -8.47 -3.53
CA SER A 215 -13.53 -8.74 -2.10
C SER A 215 -12.68 -7.64 -1.45
N VAL A 216 -13.28 -6.82 -0.58
CA VAL A 216 -12.61 -5.67 0.04
C VAL A 216 -12.11 -6.03 1.43
N CYS A 217 -10.82 -5.84 1.66
CA CYS A 217 -10.15 -6.21 2.89
C CYS A 217 -9.64 -5.00 3.66
N LEU A 218 -9.69 -5.12 4.97
CA LEU A 218 -9.18 -4.12 5.90
C LEU A 218 -7.66 -4.33 6.11
N GLY A 219 -6.83 -3.48 5.49
CA GLY A 219 -5.39 -3.47 5.67
C GLY A 219 -4.97 -2.73 6.93
N LEU A 220 -4.20 -3.38 7.80
CA LEU A 220 -3.79 -2.88 9.11
C LEU A 220 -2.29 -3.12 9.39
N PRO A 221 -1.63 -2.25 10.17
CA PRO A 221 -0.32 -2.55 10.72
C PRO A 221 -0.45 -3.62 11.81
N ALA A 222 0.41 -4.64 11.78
CA ALA A 222 0.42 -5.73 12.76
C ALA A 222 1.07 -5.36 14.10
N GLU A 223 1.66 -4.17 14.20
CA GLU A 223 2.27 -3.60 15.40
C GLU A 223 2.32 -2.07 15.27
N ARG A 224 2.40 -1.34 16.39
CA ARG A 224 2.53 0.13 16.42
C ARG A 224 3.73 0.64 15.62
N GLU A 225 4.83 -0.11 15.60
CA GLU A 225 6.04 0.29 14.87
C GLU A 225 5.96 0.00 13.36
N ALA A 226 4.93 -0.72 12.90
CA ALA A 226 4.78 -1.07 11.49
C ALA A 226 4.22 0.08 10.63
N SER A 227 3.83 1.20 11.25
CA SER A 227 3.33 2.39 10.56
C SER A 227 3.96 3.68 11.09
N ASN A 228 3.83 4.77 10.32
CA ASN A 228 4.41 6.06 10.65
C ASN A 228 3.87 6.58 11.98
N LYS A 229 4.72 6.57 13.01
CA LYS A 229 4.38 6.98 14.39
C LYS A 229 3.15 6.23 14.94
N GLY A 230 2.91 4.99 14.52
CA GLY A 230 1.74 4.19 14.93
C GLY A 230 0.41 4.67 14.35
N SER A 231 0.42 5.53 13.33
CA SER A 231 -0.78 6.01 12.66
C SER A 231 -1.60 4.84 12.11
N GLY A 232 -2.85 4.73 12.55
CA GLY A 232 -3.80 3.70 12.12
C GLY A 232 -3.56 2.30 12.70
N TYR A 233 -2.63 2.14 13.65
CA TYR A 233 -2.57 0.90 14.42
C TYR A 233 -3.81 0.78 15.31
N VAL A 234 -4.37 -0.43 15.36
CA VAL A 234 -5.50 -0.81 16.21
C VAL A 234 -5.07 -2.05 16.97
N ASP A 235 -5.13 -2.04 18.30
CA ASP A 235 -4.83 -3.25 19.09
C ASP A 235 -5.89 -4.36 18.83
N PRO A 236 -5.53 -5.64 19.02
CA PRO A 236 -6.43 -6.77 18.73
C PRO A 236 -7.81 -6.68 19.41
N ASP A 237 -7.88 -6.28 20.68
CA ASP A 237 -9.14 -6.21 21.42
C ASP A 237 -10.05 -5.10 20.86
N THR A 238 -9.47 -3.94 20.53
CA THR A 238 -10.20 -2.85 19.86
C THR A 238 -10.65 -3.27 18.45
N LEU A 239 -9.81 -3.99 17.70
CA LEU A 239 -10.18 -4.50 16.37
C LEU A 239 -11.43 -5.39 16.49
N VAL A 240 -11.39 -6.39 17.38
CA VAL A 240 -12.49 -7.35 17.57
C VAL A 240 -13.75 -6.66 18.09
N SER A 241 -13.63 -5.81 19.11
CA SER A 241 -14.80 -5.25 19.81
C SER A 241 -15.42 -4.02 19.14
N LYS A 242 -14.65 -3.25 18.37
CA LYS A 242 -15.11 -1.96 17.81
C LYS A 242 -15.04 -1.89 16.28
N VAL A 243 -14.03 -2.46 15.65
CA VAL A 243 -13.78 -2.28 14.20
C VAL A 243 -14.44 -3.37 13.37
N LEU A 244 -14.27 -4.65 13.70
CA LEU A 244 -14.90 -5.77 13.00
C LEU A 244 -16.44 -5.64 12.91
N PRO A 245 -17.17 -5.22 13.97
CA PRO A 245 -18.61 -4.98 13.89
C PRO A 245 -19.04 -3.89 12.88
N ILE A 246 -18.13 -3.02 12.45
CA ILE A 246 -18.38 -2.04 11.40
C ILE A 246 -18.19 -2.71 10.03
N VAL A 247 -17.03 -3.34 9.81
CA VAL A 247 -16.65 -3.85 8.48
C VAL A 247 -17.43 -5.10 8.07
N HIS A 248 -17.84 -5.95 9.01
CA HIS A 248 -18.64 -7.15 8.75
C HIS A 248 -20.03 -6.87 8.16
N ARG A 249 -20.51 -5.61 8.22
CA ARG A 249 -21.81 -5.23 7.65
C ARG A 249 -21.78 -5.16 6.12
N SER A 250 -20.60 -5.06 5.52
CA SER A 250 -20.45 -5.00 4.07
C SER A 250 -20.45 -6.41 3.47
N LYS A 251 -21.34 -6.64 2.50
CA LYS A 251 -21.50 -7.97 1.84
C LYS A 251 -20.25 -8.47 1.14
N ASN A 252 -19.37 -7.57 0.73
CA ASN A 252 -18.11 -7.85 0.07
C ASN A 252 -16.89 -7.73 1.01
N TYR A 253 -17.07 -7.80 2.33
CA TYR A 253 -15.96 -7.95 3.27
C TYR A 253 -15.15 -9.22 2.96
N GLY A 254 -13.85 -9.05 2.83
CA GLY A 254 -12.91 -10.09 2.41
C GLY A 254 -11.89 -10.53 3.46
N GLY A 255 -12.07 -10.12 4.72
CA GLY A 255 -11.11 -10.34 5.79
C GLY A 255 -10.18 -9.14 6.04
N ILE A 256 -9.12 -9.39 6.81
CA ILE A 256 -8.06 -8.41 7.08
C ILE A 256 -6.76 -8.76 6.32
N VAL A 257 -5.90 -7.76 6.12
CA VAL A 257 -4.53 -7.93 5.63
C VAL A 257 -3.58 -7.21 6.57
N LEU A 258 -2.46 -7.86 6.91
CA LEU A 258 -1.54 -7.36 7.94
C LEU A 258 -0.21 -6.93 7.31
N TRP A 259 0.17 -5.68 7.55
CA TRP A 259 1.52 -5.18 7.31
C TRP A 259 2.33 -5.25 8.60
N SER A 260 3.34 -6.12 8.74
CA SER A 260 3.76 -7.18 7.83
C SER A 260 4.02 -8.46 8.62
N ARG A 261 4.42 -9.53 7.94
CA ARG A 261 4.71 -10.81 8.59
C ARG A 261 5.74 -10.70 9.73
N TYR A 262 6.74 -9.84 9.58
CA TYR A 262 7.74 -9.61 10.64
C TYR A 262 7.10 -9.09 11.93
N PHE A 263 6.25 -8.07 11.81
CA PHE A 263 5.57 -7.47 12.96
C PHE A 263 4.50 -8.40 13.54
N ASP A 264 3.78 -9.13 12.68
CA ASP A 264 2.81 -10.14 13.10
C ASP A 264 3.47 -11.27 13.91
N MET A 265 4.68 -11.70 13.54
CA MET A 265 5.45 -12.68 14.33
C MET A 265 5.88 -12.14 15.70
N LYS A 266 6.21 -10.84 15.76
CA LYS A 266 6.63 -10.17 16.99
C LYS A 266 5.46 -10.00 17.97
N SER A 267 4.31 -9.54 17.48
CA SER A 267 3.14 -9.20 18.31
C SER A 267 2.17 -10.38 18.49
N GLY A 268 2.21 -11.36 17.58
CA GLY A 268 1.22 -12.42 17.49
C GLY A 268 -0.15 -11.94 17.02
N TYR A 269 -0.24 -10.76 16.37
CA TYR A 269 -1.50 -10.08 16.02
C TYR A 269 -2.54 -11.03 15.40
N SER A 270 -2.15 -11.74 14.33
CA SER A 270 -3.03 -12.66 13.61
C SER A 270 -3.58 -13.77 14.50
N ARG A 271 -2.77 -14.31 15.42
CA ARG A 271 -3.21 -15.38 16.34
C ARG A 271 -4.32 -14.91 17.27
N HIS A 272 -4.27 -13.65 17.71
CA HIS A 272 -5.28 -13.08 18.61
C HIS A 272 -6.62 -12.86 17.91
N VAL A 273 -6.60 -12.48 16.63
CA VAL A 273 -7.82 -12.07 15.90
C VAL A 273 -8.37 -13.16 14.98
N LYS A 274 -7.66 -14.28 14.82
CA LYS A 274 -7.99 -15.34 13.85
C LYS A 274 -9.41 -15.89 13.97
N SER A 275 -9.95 -16.02 15.17
CA SER A 275 -11.30 -16.56 15.39
C SER A 275 -12.41 -15.55 15.12
N ALA A 276 -12.07 -14.25 15.05
CA ALA A 276 -13.02 -13.17 14.88
C ALA A 276 -13.13 -12.68 13.43
N VAL A 277 -12.13 -12.98 12.58
CA VAL A 277 -12.06 -12.62 11.15
C VAL A 277 -12.61 -13.76 10.31
#